data_AF-A0A1I4BW08-F1
#
_entry.id   AF-A0A1I4BW08-F1
#
_cell.length_a   1.000
_cell.length_b   1.000
_cell.length_c   1.000
_cell.angle_alpha   90.00
_cell.angle_beta   90.00
_cell.angle_gamma   90.00
#
_symmetry.space_group_name_H-M   'P 1'
#
loop_
_entity.id
_entity.type
_entity.pdbx_description
1 polymer ?
#
loop_
_entity_poly.entity_id
_entity_poly.type
_entity_poly.pdbx_seq_one_letter_code
_entity_poly.pdbx_strand_id
1 'polypeptide(L)'
;MTYDVLDVLGDEPEAVEADLMRHYPGYGPGGPLAAFWQRRISLRLLRVMVENLPPDGATARAQAGHDWRHVDYAAENVVDLLAQFVTDFRNAHRDPDKPALPYPERGWRPGDPLPEETAEDAEHKRDQARTAYQRITAQVLPGKG
;
A
#
# COMPACT_ATOMS: atom_id res chain seq x y z
N MET A 1 -15.44 -5.52 -32.65
CA MET A 1 -15.12 -4.56 -31.58
C MET A 1 -13.61 -4.37 -31.62
N THR A 2 -13.15 -3.20 -32.05
CA THR A 2 -11.73 -2.89 -32.20
C THR A 2 -11.28 -2.27 -30.89
N TYR A 3 -10.40 -2.94 -30.16
CA TYR A 3 -9.84 -2.44 -28.90
C TYR A 3 -8.53 -1.71 -29.20
N ASP A 4 -8.33 -0.55 -28.60
CA ASP A 4 -7.11 0.23 -28.71
C ASP A 4 -6.16 -0.04 -27.53
N VAL A 5 -5.05 0.71 -27.45
CA VAL A 5 -4.06 0.51 -26.38
C VAL A 5 -4.56 1.06 -25.04
N LEU A 6 -5.43 2.07 -25.05
CA LEU A 6 -6.01 2.67 -23.84
C LEU A 6 -7.03 1.71 -23.23
N ASP A 7 -7.82 1.02 -24.07
CA ASP A 7 -8.70 -0.06 -23.65
C ASP A 7 -7.94 -1.20 -22.96
N VAL A 8 -6.67 -1.41 -23.30
CA VAL A 8 -5.80 -2.43 -22.68
C VAL A 8 -5.20 -1.93 -21.37
N LEU A 9 -4.84 -0.66 -21.26
CA LEU A 9 -4.24 -0.09 -20.05
C LEU A 9 -5.28 0.24 -18.96
N GLY A 10 -6.54 0.46 -19.34
CA GLY A 10 -7.62 0.74 -18.40
C GLY A 10 -7.51 2.11 -17.72
N ASP A 11 -8.12 2.22 -16.55
CA ASP A 11 -8.30 3.49 -15.83
C ASP A 11 -7.01 4.03 -15.17
N GLU A 12 -6.01 3.16 -14.95
CA GLU A 12 -4.77 3.47 -14.24
C GLU A 12 -3.53 3.12 -15.08
N PRO A 13 -3.32 3.81 -16.22
CA PRO A 13 -2.31 3.42 -17.21
C PRO A 13 -0.88 3.50 -16.68
N GLU A 14 -0.58 4.46 -15.81
CA GLU A 14 0.75 4.61 -15.18
C GLU A 14 1.05 3.45 -14.21
N ALA A 15 0.04 2.98 -13.48
CA ALA A 15 0.18 1.87 -12.55
C ALA A 15 0.43 0.55 -13.31
N VAL A 16 -0.29 0.36 -14.44
CA VAL A 16 -0.07 -0.76 -15.36
C VAL A 16 1.32 -0.71 -15.97
N GLU A 17 1.78 0.47 -16.41
CA GLU A 17 3.14 0.63 -16.95
C GLU A 17 4.21 0.28 -15.91
N ALA A 18 4.06 0.76 -14.67
CA ALA A 18 4.98 0.45 -13.58
C ALA A 18 5.06 -1.06 -13.31
N ASP A 19 3.92 -1.76 -13.29
CA ASP A 19 3.88 -3.20 -13.12
C ASP A 19 4.48 -3.95 -14.32
N LEU A 20 4.19 -3.51 -15.54
CA LEU A 20 4.78 -4.09 -16.74
C LEU A 20 6.31 -3.97 -16.73
N MET A 21 6.86 -2.83 -16.31
CA MET A 21 8.30 -2.63 -16.17
C MET A 21 8.90 -3.53 -15.09
N ARG A 22 8.19 -3.70 -13.96
CA ARG A 22 8.65 -4.51 -12.84
C ARG A 22 8.64 -6.01 -13.15
N HIS A 23 7.57 -6.51 -13.77
CA HIS A 23 7.34 -7.94 -13.99
C HIS A 23 7.91 -8.46 -15.32
N TYR A 24 8.19 -7.58 -16.28
CA TYR A 24 8.78 -7.93 -17.57
C TYR A 24 10.04 -7.11 -17.90
N PRO A 25 11.12 -7.24 -17.11
CA PRO A 25 12.33 -6.43 -17.27
C PRO A 25 13.10 -6.72 -18.58
N GLY A 26 12.81 -7.84 -19.25
CA GLY A 26 13.50 -8.27 -20.49
C GLY A 26 13.27 -7.37 -21.71
N TYR A 27 12.40 -6.36 -21.63
CA TYR A 27 12.07 -5.47 -22.75
C TYR A 27 12.92 -4.19 -22.82
N GLY A 28 13.80 -3.97 -21.84
CA GLY A 28 14.69 -2.81 -21.78
C GLY A 28 14.06 -1.56 -21.16
N PRO A 29 14.70 -0.39 -21.31
CA PRO A 29 14.18 0.88 -20.80
C PRO A 29 12.77 1.17 -21.34
N GLY A 30 11.81 1.47 -20.46
CA GLY A 30 10.40 1.68 -20.82
C GLY A 30 9.56 0.41 -20.98
N GLY A 31 10.13 -0.77 -20.75
CA GLY A 31 9.39 -2.03 -20.60
C GLY A 31 8.59 -2.48 -21.83
N PRO A 32 7.59 -3.35 -21.61
CA PRO A 32 6.71 -3.86 -22.67
C PRO A 32 5.95 -2.78 -23.43
N LEU A 33 5.56 -1.67 -22.79
CA LEU A 33 4.80 -0.60 -23.44
C LEU A 33 5.65 0.10 -24.52
N ALA A 34 6.90 0.43 -24.20
CA ALA A 34 7.85 0.95 -25.19
C ALA A 34 8.09 -0.06 -26.32
N ALA A 35 8.18 -1.35 -26.01
CA ALA A 35 8.32 -2.41 -27.02
C ALA A 35 7.12 -2.49 -27.98
N PHE A 36 5.91 -2.23 -27.50
CA PHE A 36 4.71 -2.15 -28.34
C PHE A 36 4.77 -0.97 -29.32
N TRP A 37 5.12 0.22 -28.82
CA TRP A 37 5.27 1.41 -29.67
C TRP A 37 6.36 1.27 -30.72
N GLN A 38 7.44 0.56 -30.37
CA GLN A 38 8.52 0.18 -31.28
C GLN A 38 8.15 -0.96 -32.25
N ARG A 39 6.90 -1.44 -32.22
CA ARG A 39 6.40 -2.57 -33.04
C ARG A 39 7.15 -3.89 -32.81
N ARG A 40 7.82 -4.05 -31.66
CA ARG A 40 8.51 -5.30 -31.29
C ARG A 40 7.55 -6.35 -30.72
N ILE A 41 6.42 -5.93 -30.17
CA ILE A 41 5.35 -6.82 -29.69
C ILE A 41 4.00 -6.40 -30.28
N SER A 42 3.07 -7.34 -30.38
CA SER A 42 1.71 -7.10 -30.85
C SER A 42 0.81 -6.58 -29.73
N LEU A 43 -0.29 -5.90 -30.09
CA LEU A 43 -1.32 -5.46 -29.13
C LEU A 43 -1.91 -6.66 -28.36
N ARG A 44 -2.06 -7.81 -29.02
CA ARG A 44 -2.52 -9.05 -28.38
C ARG A 44 -1.55 -9.52 -27.29
N LEU A 45 -0.25 -9.46 -27.54
CA LEU A 45 0.74 -9.86 -26.54
C LEU A 45 0.76 -8.87 -25.36
N LEU A 46 0.67 -7.57 -25.64
CA LEU A 46 0.56 -6.54 -24.59
C LEU A 46 -0.66 -6.79 -23.70
N ARG A 47 -1.83 -7.08 -24.30
CA ARG A 47 -3.06 -7.42 -23.57
C ARG A 47 -2.86 -8.62 -22.66
N VAL A 48 -2.25 -9.70 -23.16
CA VAL A 48 -1.97 -10.89 -22.35
C VAL A 48 -1.06 -10.57 -21.16
N MET A 49 -0.06 -9.70 -21.33
CA MET A 49 0.81 -9.29 -20.23
C MET A 49 0.03 -8.51 -19.15
N VAL A 50 -0.82 -7.57 -19.56
CA VAL A 50 -1.66 -6.81 -18.62
C VAL A 50 -2.65 -7.73 -17.89
N GLU A 51 -3.33 -8.62 -18.61
CA GLU A 51 -4.27 -9.59 -18.02
C GLU A 51 -3.62 -10.59 -17.05
N ASN A 52 -2.31 -10.78 -17.14
CA ASN A 52 -1.55 -11.69 -16.26
C ASN A 52 -0.65 -10.93 -15.28
N LEU A 53 -0.88 -9.63 -15.07
CA LEU A 53 -0.23 -8.92 -13.98
C LEU A 53 -0.66 -9.50 -12.63
N PRO A 54 0.27 -9.63 -11.67
CA PRO A 54 -0.07 -10.23 -10.40
C PRO A 54 -1.00 -9.29 -9.59
N PRO A 55 -1.89 -9.87 -8.76
CA PRO A 55 -2.91 -9.13 -8.01
C PRO A 55 -2.35 -8.28 -6.87
N ASP A 56 -1.03 -8.28 -6.65
CA ASP A 56 -0.33 -7.48 -5.64
C ASP A 56 0.50 -6.32 -6.25
N GLY A 57 0.35 -6.08 -7.55
CA GLY A 57 1.01 -5.01 -8.31
C GLY A 57 0.52 -3.60 -7.97
N ALA A 58 1.21 -2.59 -8.50
CA ALA A 58 0.82 -1.18 -8.43
C ALA A 58 -0.60 -0.94 -9.00
N THR A 59 -0.97 -1.64 -10.06
CA THR A 59 -2.30 -1.59 -10.69
C THR A 59 -3.38 -2.02 -9.70
N ALA A 60 -3.16 -3.15 -9.04
CA ALA A 60 -4.12 -3.67 -8.06
C ALA A 60 -4.28 -2.73 -6.86
N ARG A 61 -3.19 -2.07 -6.44
CA ARG A 61 -3.23 -1.05 -5.37
C ARG A 61 -3.97 0.21 -5.81
N ALA A 62 -3.73 0.68 -7.03
CA ALA A 62 -4.43 1.83 -7.59
C ALA A 62 -5.94 1.57 -7.63
N GLN A 63 -6.35 0.39 -8.13
CA GLN A 63 -7.76 -0.03 -8.14
C GLN A 63 -8.37 -0.20 -6.75
N ALA A 64 -7.60 -0.71 -5.79
CA ALA A 64 -8.05 -0.85 -4.41
C ALA A 64 -8.14 0.50 -3.66
N GLY A 65 -7.50 1.56 -4.18
CA GLY A 65 -7.42 2.88 -3.54
C GLY A 65 -6.54 2.89 -2.28
N HIS A 66 -5.77 1.83 -2.04
CA HIS A 66 -4.89 1.70 -0.89
C HIS A 66 -3.71 0.77 -1.20
N ASP A 67 -2.64 0.87 -0.40
CA ASP A 67 -1.39 0.13 -0.62
C ASP A 67 -1.28 -1.18 0.16
N TRP A 68 -2.22 -1.45 1.09
CA TRP A 68 -2.22 -2.67 1.89
C TRP A 68 -2.27 -3.94 1.04
N ARG A 69 -1.37 -4.85 1.35
CA ARG A 69 -1.29 -6.21 0.83
C ARG A 69 -1.96 -7.17 1.81
N HIS A 70 -2.17 -8.41 1.38
CA HIS A 70 -2.72 -9.45 2.25
C HIS A 70 -1.94 -9.64 3.56
N VAL A 71 -0.61 -9.43 3.52
CA VAL A 71 0.23 -9.52 4.72
C VAL A 71 -0.06 -8.41 5.73
N ASP A 72 -0.46 -7.23 5.27
CA ASP A 72 -0.80 -6.09 6.14
C ASP A 72 -2.14 -6.36 6.83
N TYR A 73 -3.14 -6.84 6.07
CA TYR A 73 -4.41 -7.32 6.65
C TYR A 73 -4.21 -8.45 7.66
N ALA A 74 -3.32 -9.40 7.35
CA ALA A 74 -3.03 -10.51 8.24
C ALA A 74 -2.34 -10.04 9.54
N ALA A 75 -1.40 -9.09 9.43
CA ALA A 75 -0.73 -8.50 10.59
C ALA A 75 -1.73 -7.82 11.52
N GLU A 76 -2.63 -6.99 10.99
CA GLU A 76 -3.64 -6.30 11.79
C GLU A 76 -4.65 -7.27 12.43
N ASN A 77 -5.07 -8.31 11.70
CA ASN A 77 -5.90 -9.37 12.30
C ASN A 77 -5.19 -10.08 13.47
N VAL A 78 -3.87 -10.26 13.39
CA VAL A 78 -3.09 -10.85 14.50
C VAL A 78 -3.02 -9.88 15.69
N VAL A 79 -2.84 -8.58 15.44
CA VAL A 79 -2.84 -7.56 16.50
C VAL A 79 -4.18 -7.54 17.23
N ASP A 80 -5.28 -7.49 16.48
CA ASP A 80 -6.64 -7.51 17.05
C ASP A 80 -6.89 -8.78 17.88
N LEU A 81 -6.51 -9.94 17.34
CA LEU A 81 -6.67 -11.22 18.02
C LEU A 81 -5.84 -11.30 19.31
N LEU A 82 -4.60 -10.79 19.29
CA LEU A 82 -3.76 -10.73 20.48
C LEU A 82 -4.35 -9.80 21.54
N ALA A 83 -4.87 -8.64 21.14
CA ALA A 83 -5.52 -7.70 22.05
C ALA A 83 -6.77 -8.32 22.70
N GLN A 84 -7.58 -9.02 21.91
CA GLN A 84 -8.72 -9.78 22.41
C GLN A 84 -8.27 -10.86 23.40
N PHE A 85 -7.28 -11.67 23.04
CA PHE A 85 -6.77 -12.74 23.89
C PHE A 85 -6.21 -12.24 25.22
N VAL A 86 -5.49 -11.12 25.22
CA VAL A 86 -5.01 -10.47 26.45
C VAL A 86 -6.19 -10.01 27.32
N THR A 87 -7.25 -9.52 26.71
CA THR A 87 -8.47 -9.10 27.42
C THR A 87 -9.22 -10.28 28.01
N ASP A 88 -9.38 -11.37 27.24
CA ASP A 88 -9.93 -12.64 27.73
C ASP A 88 -9.16 -13.16 28.93
N PHE A 89 -7.83 -13.19 28.83
CA PHE A 89 -6.96 -13.65 29.91
C PHE A 89 -7.13 -12.80 31.17
N ARG A 90 -7.16 -11.46 31.03
CA ARG A 90 -7.36 -10.55 32.17
C ARG A 90 -8.76 -10.67 32.78
N ASN A 91 -9.79 -10.85 31.96
CA ASN A 91 -11.16 -11.03 32.42
C ASN A 91 -11.36 -12.37 33.12
N ALA A 92 -10.70 -13.43 32.66
CA ALA A 92 -10.74 -14.75 33.30
C ALA A 92 -10.08 -14.75 34.68
N HIS A 93 -9.04 -13.93 34.89
CA HIS A 93 -8.31 -13.81 36.16
C HIS A 93 -8.73 -12.59 36.98
N ARG A 94 -9.85 -11.96 36.63
CA ARG A 94 -10.38 -10.79 37.32
C ARG A 94 -11.01 -11.20 38.66
N ASP A 95 -10.84 -10.35 39.67
CA ASP A 95 -11.62 -10.40 40.91
C ASP A 95 -13.13 -10.31 40.60
N PRO A 96 -13.98 -11.28 40.99
CA PRO A 96 -15.41 -11.35 40.66
C PRO A 96 -16.20 -10.06 40.88
N ASP A 97 -15.84 -9.28 41.90
CA ASP A 97 -16.56 -8.05 42.30
C ASP A 97 -16.23 -6.83 41.43
N LYS A 98 -15.19 -6.92 40.59
CA LYS A 98 -14.82 -5.84 39.65
C LYS A 98 -15.61 -5.93 38.34
N PRO A 99 -15.85 -4.85 37.60
CA PRO A 99 -16.42 -4.95 36.26
C PRO A 99 -15.41 -5.61 35.30
N ALA A 100 -15.92 -6.36 34.32
CA ALA A 100 -15.10 -6.89 33.24
C ALA A 100 -14.48 -5.75 32.42
N LEU A 101 -13.24 -5.96 31.97
CA LEU A 101 -12.59 -5.07 31.02
C LEU A 101 -13.36 -5.13 29.69
N PRO A 102 -13.59 -3.97 29.06
CA PRO A 102 -14.16 -3.93 27.73
C PRO A 102 -13.21 -4.58 26.73
N TYR A 103 -13.78 -5.23 25.71
CA TYR A 103 -12.99 -5.74 24.59
C TYR A 103 -12.43 -4.58 23.78
N PRO A 104 -11.19 -4.72 23.25
CA PRO A 104 -10.60 -3.70 22.41
C PRO A 104 -11.41 -3.55 21.12
N GLU A 105 -11.50 -2.33 20.63
CA GLU A 105 -12.02 -2.06 19.31
C GLU A 105 -11.03 -2.54 18.25
N ARG A 106 -11.57 -2.88 17.08
CA ARG A 106 -10.76 -3.32 15.94
C ARG A 106 -9.88 -2.16 15.46
N GLY A 107 -8.65 -2.47 15.08
CA GLY A 107 -7.79 -1.51 14.38
C GLY A 107 -8.42 -0.97 13.09
N TRP A 108 -7.99 0.24 12.70
CA TRP A 108 -8.36 0.87 11.43
C TRP A 108 -7.85 0.04 10.25
N ARG A 109 -8.65 -0.06 9.18
CA ARG A 109 -8.29 -0.73 7.93
C ARG A 109 -8.70 0.12 6.73
N PRO A 110 -8.10 -0.11 5.55
CA PRO A 110 -8.58 0.52 4.33
C PRO A 110 -10.07 0.25 4.10
N GLY A 111 -10.82 1.31 3.81
CA GLY A 111 -12.29 1.28 3.71
C GLY A 111 -13.02 1.72 4.98
N ASP A 112 -12.36 1.69 6.14
CA ASP A 112 -12.87 2.34 7.34
C ASP A 112 -12.69 3.87 7.20
N PRO A 113 -13.60 4.69 7.77
CA PRO A 113 -13.40 6.14 7.78
C PRO A 113 -12.05 6.45 8.40
N LEU A 114 -11.32 7.39 7.78
CA LEU A 114 -10.07 7.85 8.37
C LEU A 114 -10.37 8.39 9.77
N PRO A 115 -9.53 8.06 10.78
CA PRO A 115 -9.65 8.69 12.09
C PRO A 115 -9.62 10.20 11.89
N GLU A 116 -10.47 10.93 12.62
CA GLU A 116 -10.41 12.39 12.61
C GLU A 116 -9.01 12.81 13.06
N GLU A 117 -8.21 13.28 12.11
CA GLU A 117 -6.89 13.79 12.41
C GLU A 117 -7.08 15.11 13.15
N THR A 118 -6.74 15.10 14.44
CA THR A 118 -6.78 16.34 15.22
C THR A 118 -5.72 17.29 14.70
N ALA A 119 -5.93 18.60 14.88
CA ALA A 119 -4.93 19.60 14.48
C ALA A 119 -3.56 19.35 15.16
N GLU A 120 -3.58 18.81 16.37
CA GLU A 120 -2.40 18.43 17.15
C GLU A 120 -1.65 17.25 16.52
N ASP A 121 -2.36 16.21 16.04
CA ASP A 121 -1.75 15.08 15.35
C ASP A 121 -1.08 15.49 14.03
N ALA A 122 -1.73 16.38 13.28
CA ALA A 122 -1.20 16.92 12.04
C ALA A 122 0.05 17.77 12.28
N GLU A 123 0.05 18.61 13.32
CA GLU A 123 1.22 19.42 13.71
C GLU A 123 2.38 18.51 14.15
N HIS A 124 2.11 17.50 14.96
CA HIS A 124 3.12 16.55 15.42
C HIS A 124 3.74 15.75 14.26
N LYS A 125 2.94 15.29 13.28
CA LYS A 125 3.46 14.64 12.07
C LYS A 125 4.33 15.57 11.24
N ARG A 126 3.95 16.85 11.09
CA ARG A 126 4.76 17.86 10.38
C ARG A 126 6.09 18.11 11.09
N ASP A 127 6.08 18.15 12.41
CA ASP A 127 7.28 18.32 13.23
C ASP A 127 8.22 17.11 13.13
N GLN A 128 7.68 15.90 13.15
CA GLN A 128 8.45 14.68 12.93
C GLN A 128 9.07 14.66 11.53
N ALA A 129 8.29 15.01 10.50
CA ALA A 129 8.78 15.06 9.12
C ALA A 129 9.88 16.11 8.95
N ARG A 130 9.71 17.31 9.54
CA ARG A 130 10.72 18.38 9.54
C ARG A 130 12.00 17.93 10.24
N THR A 131 11.87 17.29 11.41
CA THR A 131 13.01 16.78 12.18
C THR A 131 13.76 15.68 11.42
N ALA A 132 13.03 14.76 10.79
CA ALA A 132 13.61 13.71 9.95
C ALA A 132 14.34 14.31 8.73
N TYR A 133 13.73 15.29 8.06
CA TYR A 133 14.35 15.98 6.93
C TYR A 133 15.63 16.71 7.32
N GLN A 134 15.63 17.42 8.45
CA GLN A 134 16.81 18.11 8.96
C GLN A 134 17.93 17.11 9.30
N ARG A 135 17.59 15.98 9.93
CA ARG A 135 18.54 14.90 10.22
C ARG A 135 19.19 14.34 8.96
N ILE A 136 18.40 14.06 7.92
CA ILE A 136 18.91 13.56 6.63
C ILE A 136 19.81 14.61 5.97
N THR A 137 19.36 15.87 5.93
CA THR A 137 20.10 16.97 5.32
C THR A 137 21.46 17.18 6.00
N ALA A 138 21.51 17.12 7.33
CA ALA A 138 22.75 17.23 8.10
C ALA A 138 23.74 16.08 7.86
N GLN A 139 23.26 14.90 7.46
CA GLN A 139 24.11 13.75 7.13
C GLN A 139 24.67 13.81 5.70
N VAL A 140 23.96 14.45 4.77
CA VAL A 140 24.30 14.44 3.33
C VAL A 140 25.13 15.65 2.91
N LEU A 141 24.97 16.80 3.58
CA LEU A 141 25.77 17.99 3.29
C LEU A 141 27.05 18.00 4.15
N PRO A 142 28.25 17.80 3.57
CA PRO A 142 29.49 17.98 4.32
C PRO A 142 29.58 19.44 4.78
N GLY A 143 29.82 19.63 6.08
CA GLY A 143 29.96 20.95 6.68
C GLY A 143 30.97 21.79 5.93
N LYS A 144 30.58 23.00 5.54
CA LYS A 144 31.53 24.09 5.29
C LYS A 144 32.19 24.44 6.62
N GLY A 145 33.26 23.72 6.96
CA GLY A 145 34.29 24.12 7.90
C GLY A 145 35.51 24.57 7.11
#